data_AF-A0AAW0Z455-F1
#
_entry.id   AF-A0AAW0Z455-F1
#
_cell.length_a   1.000
_cell.length_b   1.000
_cell.length_c   1.000
_cell.angle_alpha   90.00
_cell.angle_beta   90.00
_cell.angle_gamma   90.00
#
_symmetry.space_group_name_H-M   'P 1'
#
loop_
_entity.id
_entity.type
_entity.pdbx_description
1 polymer ?
#
loop_
_entity_poly.entity_id
_entity_poly.type
_entity_poly.pdbx_seq_one_letter_code
_entity_poly.pdbx_strand_id
1 'polypeptide(L)'
;MFEKLRARISSHHSSHPLSKQRTEFLAVTADTPLERKAHFTHEVVGAAAAYEAFKAFENHDAHRGVGNVGKVPHARAKEIVVGLATGYVVKLVEEKKLPFTSEKDKIRFIAEAQKDATRDAKRAVRESGLYEPAELEAVDDDEKHGGILKSTGVVKY
;
A
#
# COMPACT_ATOMS: atom_id res chain seq x y z
N MET A 1 -13.36 17.35 -2.46
CA MET A 1 -13.16 15.98 -2.99
C MET A 1 -12.01 15.24 -2.28
N PHE A 2 -10.86 15.90 -2.08
CA PHE A 2 -9.72 15.40 -1.27
C PHE A 2 -10.09 15.01 0.19
N GLU A 3 -11.00 15.73 0.85
CA GLU A 3 -11.37 15.43 2.24
C GLU A 3 -12.22 14.18 2.40
N LYS A 4 -13.13 13.85 1.47
CA LYS A 4 -13.94 12.62 1.56
C LYS A 4 -13.09 11.37 1.33
N LEU A 5 -12.11 11.47 0.42
CA LEU A 5 -11.13 10.41 0.15
C LEU A 5 -10.17 10.25 1.34
N ARG A 6 -9.62 11.37 1.86
CA ARG A 6 -8.79 11.38 3.06
C ARG A 6 -9.57 10.90 4.30
N ALA A 7 -10.85 11.24 4.42
CA ALA A 7 -11.70 10.83 5.54
C ALA A 7 -12.17 9.38 5.47
N ARG A 8 -12.35 8.78 4.27
CA ARG A 8 -12.65 7.34 4.14
C ARG A 8 -11.41 6.46 4.23
N ILE A 9 -10.31 6.89 3.61
CA ILE A 9 -9.00 6.25 3.79
C ILE A 9 -8.55 6.44 5.24
N SER A 10 -8.76 7.61 5.87
CA SER A 10 -8.48 7.77 7.30
C SER A 10 -9.49 7.02 8.17
N SER A 11 -10.80 7.00 7.91
CA SER A 11 -11.73 6.32 8.82
C SER A 11 -11.49 4.79 8.90
N HIS A 12 -11.06 4.17 7.79
CA HIS A 12 -10.75 2.74 7.76
C HIS A 12 -9.27 2.40 8.06
N HIS A 13 -8.31 3.28 7.78
CA HIS A 13 -6.90 3.04 8.13
C HIS A 13 -6.46 3.69 9.46
N SER A 14 -6.91 4.89 9.83
CA SER A 14 -6.44 5.58 11.06
C SER A 14 -6.89 4.94 12.37
N SER A 15 -7.92 4.10 12.34
CA SER A 15 -8.35 3.25 13.46
C SER A 15 -7.55 1.95 13.55
N HIS A 16 -6.92 1.52 12.44
CA HIS A 16 -6.10 0.33 12.41
C HIS A 16 -4.71 0.61 13.04
N PRO A 17 -4.24 -0.21 13.99
CA PRO A 17 -2.94 -0.01 14.63
C PRO A 17 -1.78 0.09 13.63
N LEU A 18 -1.86 -0.66 12.52
CA LEU A 18 -0.89 -0.60 11.40
C LEU A 18 -0.72 0.81 10.79
N SER A 19 -1.76 1.64 10.72
CA SER A 19 -1.63 2.97 10.11
C SER A 19 -0.83 3.92 10.98
N LYS A 20 -1.03 3.84 12.30
CA LYS A 20 -0.21 4.57 13.27
C LYS A 20 1.26 4.12 13.18
N GLN A 21 1.49 2.80 13.18
CA GLN A 21 2.83 2.23 13.03
C GLN A 21 3.49 2.62 11.71
N ARG A 22 2.73 2.66 10.60
CA ARG A 22 3.23 3.13 9.29
C ARG A 22 3.62 4.60 9.33
N THR A 23 2.77 5.47 9.88
CA THR A 23 3.09 6.89 9.99
C THR A 23 4.30 7.12 10.87
N GLU A 24 4.39 6.39 11.98
CA GLU A 24 5.58 6.39 12.85
C GLU A 24 6.81 5.90 12.10
N PHE A 25 6.70 4.81 11.33
CA PHE A 25 7.78 4.27 10.51
C PHE A 25 8.28 5.27 9.46
N LEU A 26 7.36 5.94 8.75
CA LEU A 26 7.73 6.98 7.77
C LEU A 26 8.51 8.14 8.42
N ALA A 27 8.19 8.46 9.68
CA ALA A 27 8.88 9.48 10.48
C ALA A 27 10.24 9.03 11.06
N VAL A 28 10.58 7.73 11.00
CA VAL A 28 11.87 7.22 11.48
C VAL A 28 13.03 7.87 10.73
N THR A 29 14.05 8.27 11.46
CA THR A 29 15.31 8.80 10.91
C THR A 29 16.49 7.91 11.29
N ALA A 30 17.67 8.20 10.73
CA ALA A 30 18.90 7.49 11.09
C ALA A 30 19.20 7.58 12.60
N ASP A 31 18.88 8.71 13.24
CA ASP A 31 19.12 8.98 14.67
C ASP A 31 18.07 8.37 15.62
N THR A 32 17.03 7.75 15.08
CA THR A 32 15.98 7.12 15.92
C THR A 32 16.58 5.95 16.73
N PRO A 33 16.26 5.82 18.05
CA PRO A 33 16.76 4.74 18.88
C PRO A 33 16.46 3.35 18.31
N LEU A 34 17.42 2.43 18.46
CA LEU A 34 17.35 1.07 17.89
C LEU A 34 16.12 0.29 18.35
N GLU A 35 15.74 0.41 19.63
CA GLU A 35 14.57 -0.24 20.22
C GLU A 35 13.30 0.09 19.43
N ARG A 36 13.10 1.36 19.06
CA ARG A 36 11.95 1.79 18.25
C ARG A 36 11.98 1.20 16.85
N LYS A 37 13.16 1.06 16.24
CA LYS A 37 13.34 0.49 14.90
C LYS A 37 13.06 -1.02 14.85
N ALA A 38 13.38 -1.74 15.94
CA ALA A 38 13.19 -3.18 16.02
C ALA A 38 11.70 -3.59 16.06
N HIS A 39 10.78 -2.67 16.38
CA HIS A 39 9.35 -2.94 16.46
C HIS A 39 8.62 -2.91 15.10
N PHE A 40 9.30 -2.56 14.00
CA PHE A 40 8.65 -2.47 12.70
C PHE A 40 8.59 -3.83 11.98
N THR A 41 7.38 -4.19 11.54
CA THR A 41 7.11 -5.44 10.82
C THR A 41 7.19 -5.25 9.30
N HIS A 42 7.32 -6.36 8.57
CA HIS A 42 7.30 -6.38 7.09
C HIS A 42 6.00 -5.83 6.52
N GLU A 43 4.87 -6.08 7.20
CA GLU A 43 3.56 -5.50 6.87
C GLU A 43 3.58 -3.96 6.94
N VAL A 44 4.16 -3.39 8.00
CA VAL A 44 4.24 -1.93 8.18
C VAL A 44 5.12 -1.29 7.11
N VAL A 45 6.26 -1.91 6.80
CA VAL A 45 7.16 -1.46 5.73
C VAL A 45 6.50 -1.59 4.37
N GLY A 46 5.81 -2.70 4.10
CA GLY A 46 5.07 -2.94 2.87
C GLY A 46 3.95 -1.91 2.66
N ALA A 47 3.16 -1.65 3.69
CA ALA A 47 2.10 -0.64 3.67
C ALA A 47 2.65 0.79 3.47
N ALA A 48 3.80 1.11 4.06
CA ALA A 48 4.49 2.38 3.83
C ALA A 48 4.95 2.51 2.38
N ALA A 49 5.54 1.45 1.82
CA ALA A 49 6.00 1.41 0.44
C ALA A 49 4.85 1.53 -0.57
N ALA A 50 3.75 0.80 -0.36
CA ALA A 50 2.55 0.88 -1.17
C ALA A 50 1.94 2.30 -1.15
N TYR A 51 1.94 2.95 0.01
CA TYR A 51 1.43 4.32 0.15
C TYR A 51 2.27 5.34 -0.63
N GLU A 52 3.60 5.29 -0.50
CA GLU A 52 4.49 6.19 -1.26
C GLU A 52 4.43 5.90 -2.78
N ALA A 53 4.30 4.62 -3.16
CA ALA A 53 4.10 4.23 -4.56
C ALA A 53 2.82 4.78 -5.15
N PHE A 54 1.69 4.63 -4.44
CA PHE A 54 0.40 5.13 -4.89
C PHE A 54 0.41 6.67 -4.97
N LYS A 55 1.01 7.35 -3.99
CA LYS A 55 1.17 8.81 -4.01
C LYS A 55 2.03 9.28 -5.20
N ALA A 56 3.12 8.58 -5.49
CA ALA A 56 3.97 8.90 -6.64
C ALA A 56 3.22 8.71 -7.96
N PHE A 57 2.40 7.67 -8.05
CA PHE A 57 1.52 7.39 -9.18
C PHE A 57 0.44 8.46 -9.36
N GLU A 58 -0.24 8.89 -8.29
CA GLU A 58 -1.25 9.96 -8.36
C GLU A 58 -0.66 11.32 -8.74
N ASN A 59 0.57 11.60 -8.28
CA ASN A 59 1.30 12.81 -8.65
C ASN A 59 1.80 12.79 -10.10
N HIS A 60 1.90 11.60 -10.71
CA HIS A 60 2.34 11.45 -12.09
C HIS A 60 1.17 11.76 -13.05
N ASP A 61 1.42 12.65 -14.01
CA ASP A 61 0.38 13.18 -14.92
C ASP A 61 -0.32 12.11 -15.79
N ALA A 62 0.23 10.89 -15.86
CA ALA A 62 -0.39 9.77 -16.59
C ALA A 62 -1.81 9.38 -16.12
N HIS A 63 -2.21 9.73 -14.89
CA HIS A 63 -3.59 9.52 -14.41
C HIS A 63 -4.44 10.79 -14.43
N ARG A 64 -3.81 11.96 -14.49
CA ARG A 64 -4.45 13.29 -14.43
C ARG A 64 -4.94 13.80 -15.78
N GLY A 65 -4.84 13.00 -16.84
CA GLY A 65 -5.10 13.41 -18.22
C GLY A 65 -6.21 14.46 -18.36
N VAL A 66 -5.81 15.61 -18.90
CA VAL A 66 -6.65 16.73 -19.33
C VAL A 66 -7.84 16.21 -20.14
N GLY A 67 -8.96 15.95 -19.47
CA GLY A 67 -10.21 15.48 -20.07
C GLY A 67 -10.15 14.08 -20.70
N ASN A 68 -10.58 13.05 -19.95
CA ASN A 68 -11.22 11.79 -20.40
C ASN A 68 -10.68 10.98 -21.62
N VAL A 69 -9.54 11.30 -22.24
CA VAL A 69 -9.04 10.63 -23.47
C VAL A 69 -7.79 9.76 -23.21
N GLY A 70 -7.25 9.72 -21.98
CA GLY A 70 -5.96 9.06 -21.71
C GLY A 70 -5.79 8.46 -20.33
N LYS A 71 -6.85 7.92 -19.72
CA LYS A 71 -6.76 7.23 -18.42
C LYS A 71 -6.08 5.87 -18.60
N VAL A 72 -5.01 5.63 -17.85
CA VAL A 72 -4.36 4.31 -17.80
C VAL A 72 -5.38 3.25 -17.35
N PRO A 73 -5.53 2.11 -18.04
CA PRO A 73 -6.43 1.03 -17.61
C PRO A 73 -6.10 0.50 -16.22
N HIS A 74 -7.11 0.01 -15.49
CA HIS A 74 -6.94 -0.52 -14.12
C HIS A 74 -5.83 -1.58 -14.03
N ALA A 75 -5.76 -2.49 -15.01
CA ALA A 75 -4.71 -3.51 -15.11
C ALA A 75 -3.30 -2.90 -15.07
N ARG A 76 -3.06 -1.93 -15.95
CA ARG A 76 -1.76 -1.26 -16.09
C ARG A 76 -1.46 -0.36 -14.89
N ALA A 77 -2.49 0.22 -14.28
CA ALA A 77 -2.34 0.96 -13.04
C ALA A 77 -1.84 0.08 -11.89
N LYS A 78 -2.43 -1.12 -11.70
CA LYS A 78 -1.94 -2.09 -10.70
C LYS A 78 -0.48 -2.43 -10.95
N GLU A 79 -0.09 -2.74 -12.17
CA GLU A 79 1.30 -3.07 -12.50
C GLU A 79 2.29 -1.95 -12.18
N ILE A 80 1.95 -0.70 -12.53
CA ILE A 80 2.81 0.45 -12.25
C ILE A 80 2.96 0.65 -10.73
N VAL A 81 1.85 0.68 -9.99
CA VAL A 81 1.90 0.91 -8.54
C VAL A 81 2.61 -0.24 -7.83
N VAL A 82 2.40 -1.49 -8.24
CA VAL A 82 3.13 -2.65 -7.69
C VAL A 82 4.63 -2.56 -7.97
N GLY A 83 5.03 -2.21 -9.20
CA GLY A 83 6.43 -2.02 -9.56
C GLY A 83 7.09 -0.94 -8.70
N LEU A 84 6.41 0.19 -8.50
CA LEU A 84 6.88 1.24 -7.61
C LEU A 84 6.95 0.77 -6.15
N ALA A 85 5.92 0.08 -5.65
CA ALA A 85 5.83 -0.36 -4.26
C ALA A 85 6.95 -1.34 -3.91
N THR A 86 7.24 -2.31 -4.76
CA THR A 86 8.35 -3.26 -4.55
C THR A 86 9.72 -2.58 -4.52
N GLY A 87 9.92 -1.54 -5.33
CA GLY A 87 11.12 -0.70 -5.27
C GLY A 87 11.20 0.15 -4.00
N TYR A 88 10.08 0.73 -3.57
CA TYR A 88 10.00 1.52 -2.34
C TYR A 88 10.30 0.68 -1.08
N VAL A 89 9.97 -0.62 -1.06
CA VAL A 89 10.36 -1.50 0.05
C VAL A 89 11.87 -1.51 0.23
N VAL A 90 12.62 -1.78 -0.84
CA VAL A 90 14.09 -1.83 -0.80
C VAL A 90 14.65 -0.48 -0.34
N LYS A 91 14.15 0.60 -0.95
CA LYS A 91 14.54 1.97 -0.59
C LYS A 91 14.30 2.28 0.89
N LEU A 92 13.11 1.99 1.42
CA LEU A 92 12.76 2.28 2.81
C LEU A 92 13.59 1.45 3.80
N VAL A 93 13.83 0.18 3.49
CA VAL A 93 14.68 -0.68 4.34
C VAL A 93 16.10 -0.14 4.42
N GLU A 94 16.65 0.34 3.31
CA GLU A 94 18.00 0.91 3.24
C GLU A 94 18.09 2.30 3.89
N GLU A 95 17.15 3.20 3.58
CA GLU A 95 17.14 4.58 4.10
C GLU A 95 16.90 4.61 5.60
N LYS A 96 16.00 3.77 6.12
CA LYS A 96 15.65 3.74 7.55
C LYS A 96 16.63 2.92 8.39
N LYS A 97 17.57 2.20 7.75
CA LYS A 97 18.61 1.38 8.39
C LYS A 97 18.04 0.48 9.50
N LEU A 98 17.04 -0.32 9.14
CA LEU A 98 16.41 -1.24 10.08
C LEU A 98 17.43 -2.25 10.63
N PRO A 99 17.35 -2.60 11.93
CA PRO A 99 18.26 -3.57 12.51
C PRO A 99 17.92 -4.98 12.05
N PHE A 100 18.88 -5.65 11.40
CA PHE A 100 18.78 -7.06 11.05
C PHE A 100 19.94 -7.83 11.69
N THR A 101 19.63 -9.03 12.18
CA THR A 101 20.62 -9.94 12.77
C THR A 101 21.58 -10.50 11.71
N SER A 102 21.10 -10.68 10.48
CA SER A 102 21.89 -11.17 9.35
C SER A 102 21.37 -10.65 8.01
N GLU A 103 22.21 -10.70 6.97
CA GLU A 103 21.79 -10.35 5.60
C GLU A 103 20.68 -11.29 5.09
N LYS A 104 20.67 -12.55 5.54
CA LYS A 104 19.59 -13.51 5.21
C LYS A 104 18.25 -13.06 5.78
N ASP A 105 18.24 -12.57 7.02
CA ASP A 105 17.02 -12.06 7.65
C ASP A 105 16.53 -10.79 6.96
N LYS A 106 17.44 -9.91 6.53
CA LYS A 106 17.11 -8.74 5.72
C LYS A 106 16.46 -9.13 4.39
N ILE A 107 17.04 -10.08 3.66
CA ILE A 107 16.48 -10.55 2.38
C ILE A 107 15.09 -11.17 2.58
N ARG A 108 14.92 -12.02 3.61
CA ARG A 108 13.59 -12.60 3.93
C ARG A 108 12.58 -11.53 4.26
N PHE A 109 12.96 -10.55 5.09
CA PHE A 109 12.11 -9.42 5.46
C PHE A 109 11.71 -8.59 4.24
N ILE A 110 12.64 -8.28 3.34
CA ILE A 110 12.35 -7.55 2.09
C ILE A 110 11.38 -8.35 1.23
N ALA A 111 11.58 -9.66 1.07
CA ALA A 111 10.70 -10.51 0.27
C ALA A 111 9.28 -10.56 0.83
N GLU A 112 9.13 -10.64 2.15
CA GLU A 112 7.82 -10.59 2.81
C GLU A 112 7.18 -9.20 2.68
N ALA A 113 7.94 -8.14 2.93
CA ALA A 113 7.47 -6.76 2.79
C ALA A 113 7.08 -6.42 1.34
N GLN A 114 7.74 -6.99 0.34
CA GLN A 114 7.36 -6.85 -1.07
C GLN A 114 6.02 -7.52 -1.40
N LYS A 115 5.72 -8.67 -0.77
CA LYS A 115 4.41 -9.32 -0.92
C LYS A 115 3.31 -8.47 -0.31
N ASP A 116 3.53 -7.96 0.90
CA ASP A 116 2.57 -7.05 1.57
C ASP A 116 2.40 -5.75 0.78
N ALA A 117 3.50 -5.16 0.29
CA ALA A 117 3.46 -3.96 -0.53
C ALA A 117 2.67 -4.19 -1.83
N THR A 118 2.83 -5.36 -2.47
CA THR A 118 2.09 -5.71 -3.69
C THR A 118 0.59 -5.80 -3.41
N ARG A 119 0.20 -6.51 -2.36
CA ARG A 119 -1.20 -6.61 -1.92
C ARG A 119 -1.79 -5.23 -1.65
N ASP A 120 -1.12 -4.45 -0.82
CA ASP A 120 -1.63 -3.15 -0.36
C ASP A 120 -1.65 -2.13 -1.51
N ALA A 121 -0.71 -2.20 -2.46
CA ALA A 121 -0.69 -1.39 -3.67
C ALA A 121 -1.88 -1.67 -4.59
N LYS A 122 -2.16 -2.94 -4.89
CA LYS A 122 -3.31 -3.31 -5.72
C LYS A 122 -4.63 -2.90 -5.06
N ARG A 123 -4.74 -3.14 -3.74
CA ARG A 123 -5.89 -2.69 -2.93
C ARG A 123 -6.08 -1.18 -3.01
N ALA A 124 -5.00 -0.41 -2.87
CA ALA A 124 -5.05 1.04 -2.95
C ALA A 124 -5.58 1.51 -4.32
N VAL A 125 -5.13 0.90 -5.42
CA VAL A 125 -5.63 1.22 -6.77
C VAL A 125 -7.13 0.92 -6.89
N ARG A 126 -7.59 -0.24 -6.41
CA ARG A 126 -9.01 -0.63 -6.46
C ARG A 126 -9.89 0.27 -5.59
N GLU A 127 -9.47 0.57 -4.38
CA GLU A 127 -10.23 1.35 -3.39
C GLU A 127 -10.09 2.87 -3.57
N SER A 128 -9.19 3.32 -4.44
CA SER A 128 -8.94 4.75 -4.72
C SER A 128 -10.15 5.51 -5.26
N GLY A 129 -11.13 4.81 -5.84
CA GLY A 129 -12.22 5.43 -6.57
C GLY A 129 -11.78 6.08 -7.90
N LEU A 130 -10.55 5.80 -8.36
CA LEU A 130 -10.09 6.20 -9.69
C LEU A 130 -10.83 5.46 -10.80
N TYR A 131 -11.37 4.27 -10.54
CA TYR A 131 -12.02 3.39 -11.50
C TYR A 131 -13.45 3.08 -11.09
N GLU A 132 -14.35 3.04 -12.08
CA GLU A 132 -15.73 2.59 -11.87
C GLU A 132 -15.77 1.08 -11.65
N PRO A 133 -16.78 0.54 -10.94
CA PRO A 133 -16.88 -0.89 -10.68
C PRO A 133 -16.82 -1.78 -11.93
N ALA A 134 -17.28 -1.28 -13.08
CA ALA A 134 -17.23 -1.98 -14.36
C ALA A 134 -15.83 -2.02 -15.00
N GLU A 135 -14.92 -1.14 -14.58
CA GLU A 135 -13.52 -1.08 -15.05
C GLU A 135 -12.56 -1.91 -14.17
N LEU A 136 -13.05 -2.39 -13.02
CA LEU A 136 -12.25 -3.18 -12.07
C LEU A 136 -12.09 -4.62 -12.57
N GLU A 137 -10.87 -5.11 -12.48
CA GLU A 137 -10.60 -6.54 -12.70
C GLU A 137 -11.11 -7.38 -11.52
N ALA A 138 -11.22 -8.69 -11.73
CA ALA A 138 -11.53 -9.63 -10.66
C ALA A 138 -10.56 -9.49 -9.48
N VAL A 139 -11.03 -9.82 -8.28
CA VAL A 139 -10.20 -9.79 -7.06
C VAL A 139 -9.24 -10.97 -7.11
N ASP A 140 -7.95 -10.69 -7.07
CA ASP A 140 -6.90 -11.71 -7.03
C ASP A 140 -6.77 -12.29 -5.61
N ASP A 141 -6.24 -13.51 -5.45
CA ASP A 141 -6.13 -14.17 -4.13
C ASP A 141 -5.27 -13.39 -3.13
N ASP A 142 -4.29 -12.60 -3.59
CA ASP A 142 -3.48 -11.74 -2.74
C ASP A 142 -4.29 -10.58 -2.12
N GLU A 143 -5.32 -10.08 -2.82
CA GLU A 143 -6.23 -9.04 -2.33
C GLU A 143 -7.29 -9.60 -1.35
N LYS A 144 -7.56 -10.92 -1.41
CA LYS A 144 -8.64 -11.61 -0.70
C LYS A 144 -8.44 -11.73 0.81
N HIS A 145 -7.19 -11.77 1.27
CA HIS A 145 -6.86 -12.01 2.68
C HIS A 145 -6.87 -10.76 3.57
N GLY A 146 -7.10 -9.56 3.01
CA GLY A 146 -7.25 -8.30 3.76
C GLY A 146 -8.68 -7.96 4.16
N GLY A 147 -9.64 -8.87 3.98
CA GLY A 147 -11.06 -8.64 4.23
C GLY A 147 -11.82 -9.91 4.62
N ILE A 148 -11.73 -10.32 5.88
CA ILE A 148 -12.86 -11.02 6.50
C ILE A 148 -13.81 -9.94 7.03
N LEU A 149 -14.62 -9.39 6.13
CA LEU A 149 -16.00 -9.06 6.48
C LEU A 149 -16.86 -10.01 5.65
N LYS A 150 -17.18 -11.15 6.26
CA LYS A 150 -18.35 -11.94 5.83
C LYS A 150 -19.57 -11.02 5.94
N SER A 151 -20.09 -10.47 4.85
CA SER A 151 -21.51 -10.15 4.79
C SER A 151 -22.24 -11.45 4.43
N THR A 152 -22.62 -12.14 5.50
CA THR A 152 -23.90 -12.83 5.73
C THR A 152 -24.85 -12.88 4.53
N GLY A 153 -25.32 -14.09 4.22
CA GLY A 153 -26.11 -14.39 3.03
C GLY A 153 -27.57 -13.92 3.03
N VAL A 154 -28.18 -14.11 1.85
CA VAL A 154 -29.62 -14.25 1.53
C VAL A 154 -30.46 -13.00 1.85
N VAL A 155 -31.20 -12.41 0.91
CA VAL A 155 -32.57 -12.80 0.54
C VAL A 155 -32.89 -12.34 -0.90
N LYS A 156 -33.39 -13.30 -1.69
CA LYS A 156 -34.11 -13.10 -2.96
C LYS A 156 -35.41 -12.33 -2.73
N TYR A 157 -35.78 -11.45 -3.66
CA TYR A 157 -37.18 -11.19 -3.96
C TYR A 157 -37.50 -11.74 -5.34
#